data_AF-A0A7V4MRS2-F1
#
_entry.id   AF-A0A7V4MRS2-F1
#
_cell.length_a   1.000
_cell.length_b   1.000
_cell.length_c   1.000
_cell.angle_alpha   90.00
_cell.angle_beta   90.00
_cell.angle_gamma   90.00
#
_symmetry.space_group_name_H-M   'P 1'
#
loop_
_entity.id
_entity.type
_entity.pdbx_description
1 polymer ?
#
loop_
_entity_poly.entity_id
_entity_poly.type
_entity_poly.pdbx_seq_one_letter_code
_entity_poly.pdbx_strand_id
1 'polypeptide(L)'
;MKTAEILKKFDAGEPVTVSFYYPDQNVMKSLNSLFAKILAKMDFIYLLDTLVTIQREIIINAAKANAKRIFFQQEGLDINDPMQYAQGMARFRTE
;
A
#
# COMPACT_ATOMS: atom_id res chain seq x y z
N MET A 1 -15.33 0.57 0.76
CA MET A 1 -14.79 1.83 1.34
C MET A 1 -15.86 2.91 1.24
N LYS A 2 -16.18 3.61 2.34
CA LYS A 2 -17.20 4.68 2.32
C LYS A 2 -16.57 6.03 2.02
N THR A 3 -16.29 6.29 0.75
CA THR A 3 -15.56 7.50 0.29
C THR A 3 -16.20 8.81 0.77
N ALA A 4 -17.53 8.89 0.85
CA ALA A 4 -18.22 10.10 1.30
C ALA A 4 -17.96 10.43 2.78
N GLU A 5 -17.93 9.43 3.66
CA GLU A 5 -17.61 9.63 5.09
C GLU A 5 -16.14 10.06 5.26
N ILE A 6 -15.24 9.45 4.48
CA ILE A 6 -13.83 9.80 4.48
C ILE A 6 -13.61 11.25 4.05
N LEU A 7 -14.27 11.69 2.97
CA LEU A 7 -14.15 13.06 2.48
C LEU A 7 -14.67 14.07 3.50
N LYS A 8 -15.77 13.78 4.20
CA LYS A 8 -16.28 14.65 5.27
C LYS A 8 -15.26 14.84 6.39
N LYS A 9 -14.59 13.76 6.81
CA LYS A 9 -13.53 13.83 7.83
C LYS A 9 -12.31 14.62 7.34
N PHE A 10 -11.90 14.39 6.10
CA PHE A 10 -10.83 15.15 5.46
C PHE A 10 -11.15 16.65 5.43
N ASP A 11 -12.38 17.02 5.02
CA ASP A 11 -12.84 18.41 4.98
C ASP A 11 -12.89 19.06 6.37
N ALA A 12 -13.16 18.27 7.41
CA ALA A 12 -13.14 18.71 8.81
C ALA A 12 -11.71 18.83 9.38
N GLY A 13 -10.67 18.49 8.61
CA GLY A 13 -9.29 18.45 9.09
C GLY A 13 -9.00 17.29 10.05
N GLU A 14 -9.86 16.28 10.09
CA GLU A 14 -9.69 15.11 10.95
C GLU A 14 -8.77 14.06 10.30
N PRO A 15 -7.98 13.32 11.10
CA PRO A 15 -7.23 12.17 10.61
C PRO A 15 -8.15 11.14 9.94
N VAL A 16 -7.74 10.68 8.75
CA VAL A 16 -8.44 9.64 7.99
C VAL A 16 -7.59 8.37 7.96
N THR A 17 -8.20 7.24 8.31
CA THR A 17 -7.61 5.92 8.16
C THR A 17 -8.42 5.08 7.18
N VAL A 18 -7.74 4.45 6.22
CA VAL A 18 -8.33 3.48 5.30
C VAL A 18 -7.61 2.14 5.50
N SER A 19 -8.39 1.10 5.80
CA SER A 19 -7.88 -0.26 5.99
C SER A 19 -8.47 -1.20 4.94
N PHE A 20 -7.66 -2.11 4.43
CA PHE A 20 -8.05 -3.18 3.51
C PHE A 20 -7.16 -4.39 3.73
N TYR A 21 -7.66 -5.57 3.38
CA TYR A 21 -6.94 -6.83 3.59
C TYR A 21 -6.03 -7.20 2.40
N TYR A 22 -6.54 -7.03 1.17
CA TYR A 22 -5.76 -7.23 -0.06
C TYR A 22 -5.80 -5.99 -0.95
N PRO A 23 -4.68 -5.62 -1.60
CA PRO A 23 -4.64 -4.52 -2.56
C PRO A 23 -5.19 -4.96 -3.94
N ASP A 24 -6.45 -5.37 -3.97
CA ASP A 24 -7.12 -5.77 -5.20
C ASP A 24 -7.46 -4.56 -6.10
N GLN A 25 -7.92 -4.84 -7.33
CA GLN A 25 -8.26 -3.79 -8.29
C GLN A 25 -9.36 -2.84 -7.78
N ASN A 26 -10.31 -3.34 -6.99
CA ASN A 26 -11.42 -2.53 -6.47
C ASN A 26 -10.93 -1.58 -5.36
N VAL A 27 -10.04 -2.04 -4.50
CA VAL A 27 -9.34 -1.22 -3.49
C VAL A 27 -8.53 -0.13 -4.19
N MET A 28 -7.72 -0.48 -5.18
CA MET A 28 -6.90 0.49 -5.91
C MET A 28 -7.76 1.53 -6.64
N LYS A 29 -8.83 1.12 -7.33
CA LYS A 29 -9.79 2.05 -7.96
C LYS A 29 -10.45 2.97 -6.93
N SER A 30 -10.82 2.44 -5.76
CA SER A 30 -11.44 3.22 -4.69
C SER A 30 -10.49 4.29 -4.15
N LEU A 31 -9.22 3.95 -3.92
CA LEU A 31 -8.21 4.89 -3.45
C LEU A 31 -7.88 5.96 -4.50
N ASN A 32 -7.75 5.57 -5.78
CA ASN A 32 -7.54 6.54 -6.87
C ASN A 32 -8.70 7.53 -6.96
N SER A 33 -9.95 7.05 -6.83
CA SER A 33 -11.14 7.92 -6.81
C SER A 33 -11.13 8.87 -5.61
N LEU A 34 -10.69 8.40 -4.44
CA LEU A 34 -10.56 9.24 -3.25
C LEU A 34 -9.51 10.34 -3.47
N PHE A 35 -8.32 9.99 -3.98
CA PHE A 35 -7.27 10.98 -4.25
C PHE A 35 -7.65 11.97 -5.34
N ALA A 36 -8.31 11.52 -6.41
CA ALA A 36 -8.81 12.43 -7.45
C ALA A 36 -9.77 13.47 -6.86
N LYS A 37 -10.67 13.08 -5.96
CA LYS A 37 -11.60 14.01 -5.30
C LYS A 37 -10.89 14.97 -4.35
N ILE A 38 -9.92 14.50 -3.57
CA ILE A 38 -9.14 15.35 -2.66
C ILE A 38 -8.32 16.38 -3.47
N LEU A 39 -7.55 15.91 -4.46
CA LEU A 39 -6.70 16.77 -5.27
C LEU A 39 -7.50 17.76 -6.11
N ALA A 40 -8.64 17.36 -6.69
CA ALA A 40 -9.51 18.27 -7.43
C ALA A 40 -10.05 19.41 -6.55
N LYS A 41 -10.38 19.14 -5.28
CA LYS A 41 -10.86 20.16 -4.34
C LYS A 41 -9.76 21.15 -3.91
N MET A 42 -8.50 20.78 -4.09
CA MET A 42 -7.33 21.60 -3.78
C MET A 42 -6.68 22.21 -5.03
N ASP A 43 -7.33 22.11 -6.19
CA ASP A 43 -6.78 22.52 -7.50
C ASP A 43 -5.43 21.86 -7.87
N PHE A 44 -5.16 20.68 -7.29
CA PHE A 44 -3.92 19.91 -7.48
C PHE A 44 -4.14 18.62 -8.29
N ILE A 45 -5.19 18.56 -9.10
CA ILE A 45 -5.53 17.36 -9.89
C ILE A 45 -4.39 16.93 -10.84
N TYR A 46 -3.53 17.86 -11.26
CA TYR A 46 -2.36 17.58 -12.09
C TYR A 46 -1.33 16.67 -11.40
N LEU A 47 -1.39 16.51 -10.07
CA LEU A 47 -0.54 15.58 -9.31
C LEU A 47 -1.10 14.16 -9.24
N LEU A 48 -2.30 13.90 -9.77
CA LEU A 48 -3.01 12.63 -9.57
C LEU A 48 -2.18 11.43 -10.01
N ASP A 49 -1.63 11.45 -11.22
CA ASP A 49 -0.86 10.31 -11.75
C ASP A 49 0.42 10.06 -10.96
N THR A 50 1.07 11.12 -10.50
CA THR A 50 2.26 11.02 -9.65
C THR A 50 1.90 10.40 -8.30
N LEU A 51 0.83 10.88 -7.67
CA LEU A 51 0.36 10.39 -6.39
C LEU A 51 -0.08 8.92 -6.46
N VAL A 52 -0.83 8.55 -7.50
CA VAL A 52 -1.28 7.17 -7.74
C VAL A 52 -0.08 6.24 -7.95
N THR A 53 0.96 6.69 -8.67
CA THR A 53 2.20 5.91 -8.85
C THR A 53 2.91 5.67 -7.53
N ILE A 54 3.15 6.71 -6.74
CA ILE A 54 3.80 6.62 -5.42
C ILE A 54 2.99 5.71 -4.49
N GLN A 55 1.67 5.93 -4.42
CA GLN A 55 0.76 5.12 -3.63
C GLN A 55 0.85 3.64 -4.00
N ARG A 56 0.81 3.31 -5.30
CA ARG A 56 0.87 1.93 -5.78
C ARG A 56 2.18 1.25 -5.40
N GLU A 57 3.30 1.93 -5.56
CA GLU A 57 4.61 1.40 -5.17
C GLU A 57 4.70 1.14 -3.67
N ILE A 58 4.19 2.05 -2.83
CA ILE A 58 4.15 1.87 -1.38
C ILE A 58 3.31 0.63 -1.00
N ILE A 59 2.09 0.52 -1.54
CA ILE A 59 1.18 -0.59 -1.24
C ILE A 59 1.79 -1.93 -1.67
N ILE A 60 2.33 -2.00 -2.89
CA ILE A 60 2.94 -3.22 -3.42
C ILE A 60 4.18 -3.61 -2.61
N ASN A 61 5.03 -2.65 -2.25
CA ASN A 61 6.23 -2.93 -1.47
C ASN A 61 5.88 -3.40 -0.04
N ALA A 62 4.83 -2.83 0.57
CA ALA A 62 4.32 -3.30 1.85
C ALA A 62 3.81 -4.75 1.76
N ALA A 63 3.03 -5.08 0.72
CA ALA A 63 2.54 -6.43 0.48
C ALA A 63 3.70 -7.43 0.26
N LYS A 64 4.69 -7.07 -0.56
CA LYS A 64 5.91 -7.88 -0.78
C LYS A 64 6.70 -8.09 0.51
N ALA A 65 6.84 -7.05 1.34
CA ALA A 65 7.54 -7.17 2.61
C ALA A 65 6.81 -8.12 3.57
N ASN A 66 5.48 -8.09 3.61
CA ASN A 66 4.69 -9.04 4.39
C ASN A 66 4.82 -10.47 3.86
N ALA A 67 4.76 -10.66 2.53
CA ALA A 67 4.97 -11.97 1.91
C ALA A 67 6.34 -12.56 2.27
N LYS A 68 7.41 -11.76 2.20
CA LYS A 68 8.76 -12.17 2.63
C LYS A 68 8.78 -12.60 4.09
N ARG A 69 8.15 -11.85 5.00
CA ARG A 69 8.11 -12.23 6.42
C ARG A 69 7.44 -13.59 6.63
N ILE A 70 6.32 -13.85 5.95
CA ILE A 70 5.62 -15.13 6.02
C ILE A 70 6.50 -16.26 5.46
N PHE A 71 7.12 -16.05 4.30
CA PHE A 71 8.03 -17.02 3.69
C PHE A 71 9.20 -17.38 4.61
N PHE A 72 9.86 -16.36 5.20
CA PHE A 72 10.96 -16.57 6.13
C PHE A 72 10.53 -17.37 7.37
N GLN A 73 9.34 -17.10 7.90
CA GLN A 73 8.78 -17.87 9.02
C GLN A 73 8.51 -19.34 8.64
N GLN A 74 8.00 -19.59 7.44
CA GLN A 74 7.75 -20.95 6.93
C GLN A 74 9.04 -21.75 6.72
N GLU A 75 10.09 -21.08 6.26
CA GLU A 75 11.42 -21.68 6.05
C GLU A 75 12.26 -21.79 7.33
N GLY A 76 11.77 -21.28 8.47
CA GLY A 76 12.51 -21.25 9.73
C GLY A 76 13.75 -20.35 9.70
N LEU A 77 13.75 -19.31 8.85
CA LEU A 77 14.85 -18.36 8.69
C LEU A 77 14.61 -17.09 9.52
N ASP A 78 15.66 -16.58 10.16
CA ASP A 78 15.63 -15.24 10.78
C ASP A 78 15.87 -14.16 9.73
N ILE A 79 14.88 -13.28 9.54
CA ILE A 79 14.97 -12.15 8.60
C ILE A 79 15.97 -11.07 9.04
N ASN A 80 16.36 -11.06 10.32
CA ASN A 80 17.31 -10.09 10.88
C ASN A 80 18.76 -10.60 10.83
N ASP A 81 18.97 -11.89 10.56
CA ASP A 81 20.29 -12.46 10.32
C ASP A 81 20.69 -12.21 8.85
N PRO A 82 21.79 -11.48 8.57
CA PRO A 82 22.19 -11.14 7.20
C PRO A 82 22.49 -12.34 6.30
N MET A 83 23.03 -13.43 6.85
CA MET A 83 23.34 -14.64 6.08
C MET A 83 22.05 -15.39 5.73
N GLN A 84 21.17 -15.57 6.70
CA GLN A 84 19.87 -16.21 6.49
C GLN A 84 18.97 -15.35 5.60
N TYR A 85 19.08 -14.02 5.67
CA TYR A 85 18.41 -13.11 4.75
C TYR A 85 18.83 -13.33 3.30
N ALA A 86 20.14 -13.40 3.03
CA ALA A 86 20.63 -13.67 1.69
C ALA A 86 20.13 -15.02 1.15
N GLN A 87 20.15 -16.06 1.98
CA GLN A 87 19.64 -17.39 1.65
C GLN A 87 18.12 -17.37 1.37
N GLY A 88 17.32 -16.78 2.27
CA GLY A 88 15.87 -16.70 2.12
C GLY A 88 15.47 -15.88 0.89
N MET A 89 16.18 -14.79 0.61
CA MET A 89 15.96 -13.98 -0.60
C MET A 89 16.37 -14.69 -1.90
N ALA A 90 17.32 -15.62 -1.87
CA ALA A 90 17.64 -16.45 -3.03
C ALA A 90 16.49 -17.42 -3.34
N ARG A 91 15.91 -18.05 -2.31
CA ARG A 91 14.79 -18.99 -2.45
C ARG A 91 13.46 -18.30 -2.82
N PHE A 92 13.16 -17.17 -2.17
CA PHE A 92 11.94 -16.40 -2.45
C PHE A 92 11.84 -15.90 -3.90
N ARG A 93 12.98 -15.76 -4.61
CA ARG A 93 13.00 -15.35 -6.02
C ARG A 93 12.69 -16.48 -7.00
N THR A 94 12.71 -17.72 -6.54
CA THR A 94 12.51 -18.92 -7.36
C THR A 94 11.13 -19.57 -7.17
N GLU A 95 10.35 -19.13 -6.17
CA GLU A 95 8.90 -19.39 -6.07
C GLU A 95 8.10 -18.42 -6.94
#